data_AF-A0A957FBA9-F1
#
_entry.id   AF-A0A957FBA9-F1
#
_cell.length_a   1.000
_cell.length_b   1.000
_cell.length_c   1.000
_cell.angle_alpha   90.00
_cell.angle_beta   90.00
_cell.angle_gamma   90.00
#
_symmetry.space_group_name_H-M   'P 1'
#
loop_
_entity.id
_entity.type
_entity.pdbx_description
1 polymer ?
#
loop_
_entity_poly.entity_id
_entity_poly.type
_entity_poly.pdbx_seq_one_letter_code
_entity_poly.pdbx_strand_id
1 'polypeptide(L)'
;MDDRTIQRLRALTNFPAIFGFLSRDLNWPIETDDFTEENLAFSYTPQELGINERYSATITRIRQLRNLVNDQPWGVFYIEFENKNLPVTVLRRVLSKLGRATPNRPGWQMEDLLFICVLGAPGQRGVAFAHFRRSDARLPELRTFSWDSRESHFYYLRNLNLEKLRWPDDEDDHDAWRGQWRGAFTTPHRAIYDDKKLASAM
;
A
#
# COMPACT_ATOMS: atom_id res chain seq x y z
N MET A 1 -17.88 -11.55 12.43
CA MET A 1 -17.60 -11.17 11.03
C MET A 1 -18.27 -12.21 10.16
N ASP A 2 -19.02 -11.80 9.14
CA ASP A 2 -19.72 -12.74 8.26
C ASP A 2 -18.79 -13.33 7.19
N ASP A 3 -19.18 -14.49 6.66
CA ASP A 3 -18.40 -15.18 5.62
C ASP A 3 -18.25 -14.33 4.35
N ARG A 4 -19.26 -13.50 4.04
CA ARG A 4 -19.22 -12.61 2.87
C ARG A 4 -18.07 -11.60 2.96
N THR A 5 -17.86 -10.98 4.12
CA THR A 5 -16.70 -10.11 4.35
C THR A 5 -15.40 -10.86 4.11
N ILE A 6 -15.26 -12.06 4.69
CA ILE A 6 -14.03 -12.85 4.59
C ILE A 6 -13.71 -13.17 3.13
N GLN A 7 -14.72 -13.59 2.35
CA GLN A 7 -14.55 -13.86 0.93
C GLN A 7 -14.14 -12.60 0.14
N ARG A 8 -14.70 -11.43 0.48
CA ARG A 8 -14.29 -10.17 -0.15
C ARG A 8 -12.84 -9.81 0.17
N LEU A 9 -12.42 -9.98 1.43
CA LEU A 9 -11.03 -9.73 1.84
C LEU A 9 -10.05 -10.67 1.11
N ARG A 10 -10.42 -11.93 0.88
CA ARG A 10 -9.64 -12.88 0.06
C ARG A 10 -9.60 -12.50 -1.42
N ALA A 11 -10.63 -11.85 -1.92
CA ALA A 11 -10.73 -11.43 -3.31
C ALA A 11 -9.95 -10.13 -3.63
N LEU A 12 -9.35 -9.47 -2.63
CA LEU A 12 -8.56 -8.23 -2.80
C LEU A 12 -7.20 -8.50 -3.45
N THR A 13 -7.25 -8.90 -4.72
CA THR A 13 -6.09 -9.37 -5.48
C THR A 13 -5.79 -8.50 -6.69
N ASN A 14 -6.59 -7.47 -6.95
CA ASN A 14 -6.42 -6.59 -8.10
C ASN A 14 -6.98 -5.19 -7.80
N PHE A 15 -6.68 -4.25 -8.68
CA PHE A 15 -7.02 -2.85 -8.53
C PHE A 15 -8.55 -2.63 -8.34
N PRO A 16 -9.45 -3.12 -9.22
CA PRO A 16 -10.89 -2.91 -9.02
C PRO A 16 -11.43 -3.52 -7.72
N ALA A 17 -10.98 -4.72 -7.33
CA ALA A 17 -11.44 -5.37 -6.11
C ALA A 17 -11.03 -4.57 -4.86
N ILE A 18 -9.79 -4.08 -4.83
CA ILE A 18 -9.24 -3.29 -3.71
C ILE A 18 -9.98 -1.96 -3.59
N PHE A 19 -10.01 -1.15 -4.64
CA PHE A 19 -10.63 0.18 -4.57
C PHE A 19 -12.16 0.09 -4.43
N GLY A 20 -12.78 -0.96 -4.97
CA GLY A 20 -14.18 -1.28 -4.72
C GLY A 20 -14.49 -1.63 -3.26
N PHE A 21 -13.54 -2.25 -2.54
CA PHE A 21 -13.66 -2.48 -1.10
C PHE A 21 -13.39 -1.20 -0.29
N LEU A 22 -12.35 -0.43 -0.63
CA LEU A 22 -12.04 0.83 0.04
C LEU A 22 -13.22 1.82 -0.04
N SER A 23 -13.85 1.92 -1.22
CA SER A 23 -15.06 2.73 -1.43
C SER A 23 -16.23 2.22 -0.58
N ARG A 24 -16.62 0.95 -0.73
CA ARG A 24 -17.87 0.42 -0.15
C ARG A 24 -17.82 0.12 1.34
N ASP A 25 -16.66 -0.26 1.88
CA ASP A 25 -16.54 -0.72 3.27
C ASP A 25 -15.82 0.29 4.16
N LEU A 26 -14.90 1.06 3.56
CA LEU A 26 -14.08 2.04 4.24
C LEU A 26 -14.45 3.49 3.88
N ASN A 27 -15.57 3.70 3.17
CA ASN A 27 -16.12 5.01 2.82
C ASN A 27 -15.20 5.91 2.00
N TRP A 28 -14.24 5.35 1.23
CA TRP A 28 -13.42 6.19 0.37
C TRP A 28 -14.29 6.87 -0.69
N PRO A 29 -14.14 8.18 -0.94
CA PRO A 29 -14.96 8.96 -1.87
C PRO A 29 -14.52 8.68 -3.32
N ILE A 30 -14.74 7.44 -3.74
CA ILE A 30 -14.50 6.94 -5.08
C ILE A 30 -15.87 6.61 -5.67
N GLU A 31 -16.17 7.19 -6.82
CA GLU A 31 -17.41 6.92 -7.55
C GLU A 31 -17.54 5.41 -7.83
N THR A 32 -18.66 4.82 -7.41
CA THR A 32 -18.83 3.37 -7.34
C THR A 32 -18.97 2.68 -8.69
N ASP A 33 -19.11 3.46 -9.75
CA ASP A 33 -19.54 2.99 -11.06
C ASP A 33 -18.35 2.79 -12.01
N ASP A 34 -17.14 3.25 -11.62
CA ASP A 34 -15.95 3.11 -12.45
C ASP A 34 -14.64 2.98 -11.64
N PHE A 35 -14.24 1.73 -11.36
CA PHE A 35 -12.95 1.40 -10.74
C PHE A 35 -11.83 1.14 -11.77
N THR A 36 -11.73 1.99 -12.80
CA THR A 36 -10.65 1.90 -13.81
C THR A 36 -9.39 2.65 -13.37
N GLU A 37 -8.24 2.15 -13.82
CA GLU A 37 -6.95 2.73 -13.48
C GLU A 37 -6.77 4.11 -14.13
N GLU A 38 -7.32 4.31 -15.33
CA GLU A 38 -7.22 5.53 -16.13
C GLU A 38 -7.90 6.72 -15.44
N ASN A 39 -9.04 6.46 -14.81
CA ASN A 39 -9.82 7.48 -14.13
C ASN A 39 -9.28 7.76 -12.73
N LEU A 40 -8.90 6.71 -11.99
CA LEU A 40 -8.52 6.85 -10.59
C LEU A 40 -7.03 7.16 -10.37
N ALA A 41 -6.15 6.83 -11.33
CA ALA A 41 -4.72 6.84 -11.08
C ALA A 41 -3.85 7.37 -12.22
N PHE A 42 -2.69 7.89 -11.84
CA PHE A 42 -1.57 8.12 -12.74
C PHE A 42 -0.70 6.88 -12.82
N SER A 43 -0.21 6.62 -14.03
CA SER A 43 0.66 5.50 -14.34
C SER A 43 2.12 5.89 -14.24
N TYR A 44 2.93 5.03 -13.63
CA TYR A 44 4.39 5.20 -13.60
C TYR A 44 5.09 3.96 -14.13
N THR A 45 6.17 4.20 -14.86
CA THR A 45 7.20 3.22 -15.15
C THR A 45 8.19 3.13 -13.98
N PRO A 46 8.88 1.99 -13.80
CA PRO A 46 9.96 1.89 -12.83
C PRO A 46 11.05 2.97 -13.02
N GLN A 47 11.38 3.30 -14.27
CA GLN A 47 12.43 4.23 -14.64
C GLN A 47 12.11 5.68 -14.23
N GLU A 48 10.86 6.13 -14.39
CA GLU A 48 10.41 7.45 -13.92
C GLU A 48 10.60 7.61 -12.40
N LEU A 49 10.55 6.50 -11.66
CA LEU A 49 10.76 6.44 -10.22
C LEU A 49 12.20 6.13 -9.81
N GLY A 50 13.15 6.09 -10.77
CA GLY A 50 14.56 5.81 -10.50
C GLY A 50 14.82 4.38 -10.01
N ILE A 51 13.96 3.44 -10.40
CA ILE A 51 14.13 2.02 -10.14
C ILE A 51 14.96 1.43 -11.28
N ASN A 52 16.06 0.77 -10.93
CA ASN A 52 16.95 0.16 -11.90
C ASN A 52 16.37 -1.17 -12.43
N GLU A 53 16.86 -1.60 -13.59
CA GLU A 53 16.34 -2.78 -14.31
C GLU A 53 16.31 -4.06 -13.47
N ARG A 54 17.30 -4.24 -12.58
CA ARG A 54 17.36 -5.38 -11.66
C ARG A 54 16.11 -5.52 -10.80
N TYR A 55 15.52 -4.41 -10.36
CA TYR A 55 14.29 -4.42 -9.56
C TYR A 55 13.04 -4.26 -10.42
N SER A 56 13.14 -3.63 -11.59
CA SER A 56 12.02 -3.40 -12.52
C SER A 56 11.38 -4.70 -13.00
N ALA A 57 12.16 -5.77 -13.22
CA ALA A 57 11.65 -7.04 -13.74
C ALA A 57 10.57 -7.69 -12.85
N THR A 58 10.53 -7.36 -11.56
CA THR A 58 9.55 -7.92 -10.62
C THR A 58 8.30 -7.06 -10.46
N ILE A 59 8.26 -5.88 -11.09
CA ILE A 59 7.17 -4.90 -10.97
C ILE A 59 6.32 -4.97 -12.22
N THR A 60 5.02 -5.24 -12.06
CA THR A 60 4.10 -5.31 -13.20
C THR A 60 3.32 -4.02 -13.37
N ARG A 61 2.96 -3.33 -12.27
CA ARG A 61 2.23 -2.06 -12.31
C ARG A 61 2.66 -1.13 -11.19
N ILE A 62 2.74 0.16 -11.48
CA ILE A 62 2.87 1.23 -10.48
C ILE A 62 1.82 2.30 -10.79
N ARG A 63 0.87 2.48 -9.88
CA ARG A 63 -0.22 3.44 -10.00
C ARG A 63 -0.22 4.37 -8.79
N GLN A 64 -0.27 5.67 -9.03
CA GLN A 64 -0.51 6.66 -7.99
C GLN A 64 -1.99 7.04 -8.07
N LEU A 65 -2.74 6.85 -7.00
CA LEU A 65 -4.11 7.36 -6.93
C LEU A 65 -4.08 8.89 -7.04
N ARG A 66 -5.02 9.44 -7.82
CA ARG A 66 -5.30 10.87 -7.78
C ARG A 66 -5.79 11.23 -6.38
N ASN A 67 -5.56 12.47 -5.97
CA ASN A 67 -6.18 12.96 -4.74
C ASN A 67 -7.70 12.90 -4.92
N LEU A 68 -8.39 12.32 -3.96
CA LEU A 68 -9.85 12.22 -3.99
C LEU A 68 -10.50 13.51 -3.49
N VAL A 69 -9.78 14.27 -2.68
CA VAL A 69 -10.21 15.57 -2.11
C VAL A 69 -9.07 16.58 -2.18
N ASN A 70 -9.40 17.85 -2.06
CA ASN A 70 -8.40 18.91 -1.99
C ASN A 70 -7.55 18.75 -0.73
N ASP A 71 -6.29 19.17 -0.81
CA ASP A 71 -5.33 19.16 0.31
C ASP A 71 -5.14 17.81 1.03
N GLN A 72 -5.58 16.70 0.41
CA GLN A 72 -5.37 15.34 0.89
C GLN A 72 -3.91 15.14 1.33
N PRO A 73 -3.66 14.85 2.62
CA PRO A 73 -2.30 14.78 3.14
C PRO A 73 -1.56 13.56 2.58
N TRP A 74 -2.28 12.47 2.33
CA TRP A 74 -1.73 11.18 1.92
C TRP A 74 -1.54 11.03 0.41
N GLY A 75 -0.38 10.55 -0.02
CA GLY A 75 -0.19 9.95 -1.35
C GLY A 75 -0.44 8.45 -1.32
N VAL A 76 -1.37 7.95 -2.12
CA VAL A 76 -1.73 6.52 -2.18
C VAL A 76 -1.15 5.88 -3.44
N PHE A 77 -0.40 4.78 -3.27
CA PHE A 77 0.26 4.06 -4.34
C PHE A 77 -0.20 2.62 -4.38
N TYR A 78 -0.70 2.18 -5.53
CA TYR A 78 -0.96 0.80 -5.83
C TYR A 78 0.21 0.22 -6.64
N ILE A 79 0.82 -0.86 -6.15
CA ILE A 79 1.98 -1.48 -6.80
C ILE A 79 1.76 -2.98 -6.90
N GLU A 80 1.89 -3.54 -8.09
CA GLU A 80 1.83 -4.98 -8.31
C GLU A 80 3.23 -5.56 -8.52
N PHE A 81 3.49 -6.68 -7.87
CA PHE A 81 4.73 -7.43 -7.99
C PHE A 81 4.46 -8.90 -8.33
N GLU A 82 5.28 -9.49 -9.20
CA GLU A 82 5.24 -10.93 -9.47
C GLU A 82 5.74 -11.76 -8.27
N ASN A 83 6.62 -11.17 -7.46
CA ASN A 83 7.19 -11.81 -6.29
C ASN A 83 6.18 -11.86 -5.14
N LYS A 84 6.23 -12.95 -4.34
CA LYS A 84 5.44 -13.10 -3.11
C LYS A 84 5.96 -12.25 -1.95
N ASN A 85 7.25 -11.92 -1.96
CA ASN A 85 7.87 -11.09 -0.92
C ASN A 85 7.83 -9.62 -1.29
N LEU A 86 7.49 -8.77 -0.32
CA LEU A 86 7.40 -7.32 -0.50
C LEU A 86 8.78 -6.70 -0.84
N PRO A 87 8.96 -6.08 -2.02
CA PRO A 87 10.25 -5.50 -2.40
C PRO A 87 10.52 -4.16 -1.70
N VAL A 88 10.99 -4.20 -0.46
CA VAL A 88 11.27 -3.01 0.38
C VAL A 88 12.14 -1.98 -0.34
N THR A 89 13.14 -2.43 -1.09
CA THR A 89 14.03 -1.55 -1.87
C THR A 89 13.27 -0.73 -2.92
N VAL A 90 12.24 -1.30 -3.55
CA VAL A 90 11.39 -0.59 -4.51
C VAL A 90 10.61 0.50 -3.78
N LEU A 91 9.93 0.16 -2.69
CA LEU A 91 9.15 1.13 -1.91
C LEU A 91 10.00 2.31 -1.42
N ARG A 92 11.24 2.03 -0.97
CA ARG A 92 12.19 3.07 -0.56
C ARG A 92 12.60 4.00 -1.72
N ARG A 93 12.73 3.48 -2.93
CA ARG A 93 13.03 4.28 -4.13
C ARG A 93 11.86 5.19 -4.49
N VAL A 94 10.65 4.63 -4.48
CA VAL A 94 9.41 5.40 -4.68
C VAL A 94 9.34 6.53 -3.64
N LEU A 95 9.46 6.22 -2.35
CA LEU A 95 9.55 7.22 -1.28
C LEU A 95 10.59 8.31 -1.55
N SER A 96 11.82 7.91 -1.89
CA SER A 96 12.94 8.85 -2.12
C SER A 96 12.70 9.80 -3.30
N LYS A 97 12.01 9.33 -4.34
CA LYS A 97 11.70 10.13 -5.53
C LYS A 97 10.53 11.09 -5.28
N LEU A 98 9.54 10.65 -4.52
CA LEU A 98 8.28 11.36 -4.30
C LEU A 98 8.33 12.34 -3.12
N GLY A 99 9.22 12.10 -2.14
CA GLY A 99 9.48 13.07 -1.06
C GLY A 99 10.17 14.35 -1.55
N ARG A 100 10.60 14.39 -2.81
CA ARG A 100 11.17 15.59 -3.44
C ARG A 100 10.07 16.36 -4.16
N ALA A 101 9.91 17.62 -3.76
CA ALA A 101 9.12 18.57 -4.54
C ALA A 101 9.70 18.70 -5.96
N THR A 102 8.81 18.84 -6.93
CA THR A 102 9.17 19.21 -8.29
C THR A 102 8.42 20.51 -8.64
N PRO A 103 8.79 21.22 -9.73
CA PRO A 103 8.06 22.41 -10.14
C PRO A 103 6.56 22.18 -10.36
N ASN A 104 6.16 20.95 -10.65
CA ASN A 104 4.79 20.57 -10.97
C ASN A 104 4.08 19.78 -9.85
N ARG A 105 4.74 19.51 -8.71
CA ARG A 105 4.10 18.89 -7.53
C ARG A 105 4.83 19.19 -6.22
N PRO A 106 4.10 19.46 -5.12
CA PRO A 106 4.71 19.43 -3.80
C PRO A 106 5.25 18.02 -3.49
N GLY A 107 6.34 17.95 -2.74
CA GLY A 107 6.86 16.67 -2.26
C GLY A 107 5.97 16.16 -1.14
N TRP A 108 5.66 14.87 -1.11
CA TRP A 108 4.96 14.29 0.03
C TRP A 108 5.87 14.25 1.25
N GLN A 109 5.28 14.44 2.43
CA GLN A 109 5.95 14.04 3.65
C GLN A 109 6.16 12.54 3.64
N MET A 110 7.31 12.10 4.13
CA MET A 110 7.70 10.69 4.12
C MET A 110 6.66 9.78 4.79
N GLU A 111 6.06 10.27 5.88
CA GLU A 111 5.05 9.56 6.66
C GLU A 111 3.63 9.76 6.12
N ASP A 112 3.47 10.43 4.99
CA ASP A 112 2.17 10.65 4.37
C ASP A 112 2.06 9.87 3.05
N LEU A 113 2.74 8.72 2.96
CA LEU A 113 2.59 7.77 1.86
C LEU A 113 1.99 6.45 2.35
N LEU A 114 0.96 6.00 1.63
CA LEU A 114 0.33 4.69 1.77
C LEU A 114 0.62 3.86 0.53
N PHE A 115 1.20 2.68 0.72
CA PHE A 115 1.42 1.71 -0.36
C PHE A 115 0.46 0.54 -0.19
N ILE A 116 -0.28 0.23 -1.26
CA ILE A 116 -1.11 -0.96 -1.39
C ILE A 116 -0.43 -1.86 -2.40
N CYS A 117 0.17 -2.94 -1.92
CA CYS A 117 1.00 -3.82 -2.72
C CYS A 117 0.29 -5.15 -2.95
N VAL A 118 0.11 -5.53 -4.21
CA VAL A 118 -0.33 -6.88 -4.57
C VAL A 118 0.90 -7.71 -4.92
N LEU A 119 1.00 -8.89 -4.31
CA LEU A 119 2.18 -9.73 -4.32
C LEU A 119 1.84 -11.11 -4.89
N GLY A 120 2.69 -11.62 -5.77
CA GLY A 120 2.60 -13.00 -6.29
C GLY A 120 1.88 -13.14 -7.63
N ALA A 121 2.04 -14.31 -8.22
CA ALA A 121 1.39 -14.68 -9.48
C ALA A 121 -0.15 -14.84 -9.32
N PRO A 122 -0.92 -14.71 -10.41
CA PRO A 122 -2.37 -14.99 -10.41
C PRO A 122 -2.71 -16.32 -9.75
N GLY A 123 -3.74 -16.34 -8.90
CA GLY A 123 -4.17 -17.52 -8.12
C GLY A 123 -3.40 -17.73 -6.80
N GLN A 124 -2.27 -17.05 -6.60
CA GLN A 124 -1.52 -17.05 -5.34
C GLN A 124 -1.25 -15.62 -4.83
N ARG A 125 -2.12 -14.68 -5.23
CA ARG A 125 -1.98 -13.28 -4.88
C ARG A 125 -2.26 -13.06 -3.39
N GLY A 126 -1.38 -12.27 -2.76
CA GLY A 126 -1.62 -11.64 -1.47
C GLY A 126 -1.64 -10.12 -1.62
N VAL A 127 -2.07 -9.45 -0.57
CA VAL A 127 -2.04 -7.98 -0.50
C VAL A 127 -1.34 -7.55 0.79
N ALA A 128 -0.52 -6.51 0.67
CA ALA A 128 0.19 -5.90 1.77
C ALA A 128 -0.06 -4.39 1.74
N PHE A 129 -0.44 -3.83 2.87
CA PHE A 129 -0.47 -2.38 3.07
C PHE A 129 0.82 -2.01 3.77
N ALA A 130 1.47 -0.95 3.31
CA ALA A 130 2.75 -0.51 3.82
C ALA A 130 2.81 1.00 3.99
N HIS A 131 3.52 1.43 5.02
CA HIS A 131 3.73 2.84 5.34
C HIS A 131 5.09 3.00 6.01
N PHE A 132 5.78 4.10 5.72
CA PHE A 132 7.07 4.43 6.34
C PHE A 132 6.89 5.35 7.53
N ARG A 133 7.51 4.98 8.65
CA ARG A 133 7.60 5.81 9.84
C ARG A 133 9.02 6.32 10.03
N ARG A 134 9.16 7.53 10.54
CA ARG A 134 10.44 8.04 11.03
C ARG A 134 10.94 7.12 12.14
N SER A 135 12.23 6.85 12.10
CA SER A 135 12.93 6.11 13.15
C SER A 135 14.19 6.88 13.52
N ASP A 136 14.77 6.56 14.67
CA ASP A 136 16.04 7.14 15.12
C ASP A 136 17.22 6.65 14.26
N ALA A 137 17.00 5.66 13.41
CA ALA A 137 17.99 5.18 12.45
C ALA A 137 18.07 6.09 11.20
N ARG A 138 19.18 5.96 10.46
CA ARG A 138 19.41 6.72 9.21
C ARG A 138 18.34 6.50 8.14
N LEU A 139 17.66 5.36 8.15
CA LEU A 139 16.63 5.01 7.18
C LEU A 139 15.25 4.91 7.86
N PRO A 140 14.17 5.33 7.17
CA PRO A 140 12.81 5.20 7.69
C PRO A 140 12.44 3.72 7.94
N GLU A 141 11.69 3.44 8.99
CA GLU A 141 11.19 2.10 9.29
C GLU A 141 9.97 1.80 8.41
N LEU A 142 9.96 0.65 7.72
CA LEU A 142 8.78 0.20 6.99
C LEU A 142 7.88 -0.58 7.96
N ARG A 143 6.60 -0.24 8.01
CA ARG A 143 5.57 -0.94 8.78
C ARG A 143 4.50 -1.48 7.86
N THR A 144 4.05 -2.71 8.11
CA THR A 144 3.16 -3.42 7.20
C THR A 144 2.14 -4.29 7.93
N PHE A 145 1.00 -4.48 7.30
CA PHE A 145 0.14 -5.64 7.52
C PHE A 145 -0.21 -6.25 6.16
N SER A 146 -0.35 -7.56 6.11
CA SER A 146 -0.53 -8.28 4.86
C SER A 146 -1.27 -9.59 5.08
N TRP A 147 -1.91 -10.08 4.03
CA TRP A 147 -2.55 -11.39 4.03
C TRP A 147 -2.54 -12.01 2.63
N ASP A 148 -2.69 -13.32 2.59
CA ASP A 148 -2.89 -14.09 1.36
C ASP A 148 -4.15 -14.98 1.49
N SER A 149 -4.37 -15.86 0.51
CA SER A 149 -5.51 -16.78 0.49
C SER A 149 -5.55 -17.78 1.66
N ARG A 150 -4.43 -17.98 2.37
CA ARG A 150 -4.30 -18.90 3.51
C ARG A 150 -4.58 -18.24 4.86
N GLU A 151 -4.79 -16.92 4.89
CA GLU A 151 -5.12 -16.22 6.13
C GLU A 151 -6.42 -16.75 6.75
N SER A 152 -6.42 -16.81 8.08
CA SER A 152 -7.53 -17.27 8.92
C SER A 152 -7.98 -16.22 9.94
N HIS A 153 -7.15 -15.23 10.24
CA HIS A 153 -7.36 -14.20 11.26
C HIS A 153 -7.92 -12.88 10.70
N PHE A 154 -8.82 -12.96 9.72
CA PHE A 154 -9.42 -11.78 9.06
C PHE A 154 -10.13 -10.82 10.02
N TYR A 155 -10.65 -11.32 11.15
CA TYR A 155 -11.25 -10.48 12.18
C TYR A 155 -10.29 -9.41 12.70
N TYR A 156 -9.07 -9.80 13.07
CA TYR A 156 -8.07 -8.87 13.58
C TYR A 156 -7.59 -7.92 12.49
N LEU A 157 -7.34 -8.46 11.29
CA LEU A 157 -6.89 -7.66 10.16
C LEU A 157 -7.88 -6.57 9.78
N ARG A 158 -9.19 -6.89 9.76
CA ARG A 158 -10.21 -5.87 9.52
C ARG A 158 -10.23 -4.85 10.65
N ASN A 159 -10.44 -5.28 11.88
CA ASN A 159 -10.77 -4.37 12.97
C ASN A 159 -9.59 -3.55 13.49
N LEU A 160 -8.37 -4.10 13.42
CA LEU A 160 -7.17 -3.42 13.93
C LEU A 160 -6.45 -2.61 12.85
N ASN A 161 -6.51 -3.05 11.59
CA ASN A 161 -5.77 -2.43 10.50
C ASN A 161 -6.70 -1.74 9.49
N LEU A 162 -7.62 -2.47 8.84
CA LEU A 162 -8.41 -1.89 7.75
C LEU A 162 -9.42 -0.82 8.22
N GLU A 163 -10.08 -1.01 9.36
CA GLU A 163 -11.00 0.02 9.91
C GLU A 163 -10.29 1.34 10.19
N LYS A 164 -8.98 1.32 10.50
CA LYS A 164 -8.16 2.53 10.65
C LYS A 164 -7.91 3.25 9.33
N LEU A 165 -8.02 2.56 8.19
CA LEU A 165 -7.94 3.15 6.85
C LEU A 165 -9.31 3.59 6.32
N ARG A 166 -10.35 3.67 7.17
CA ARG A 166 -11.60 4.37 6.82
C ARG A 166 -11.29 5.80 6.42
N TRP A 167 -11.99 6.30 5.41
CA TRP A 167 -11.93 7.71 5.07
C TRP A 167 -12.37 8.55 6.27
N PRO A 168 -11.67 9.66 6.61
CA PRO A 168 -12.05 10.46 7.76
C PRO A 168 -13.44 11.08 7.58
N ASP A 169 -14.16 11.27 8.68
CA ASP A 169 -15.45 11.99 8.67
C ASP A 169 -15.24 13.51 8.53
N ASP A 170 -14.09 14.02 8.99
CA ASP A 170 -13.64 15.40 8.84
C ASP A 170 -12.35 15.42 8.02
N GLU A 171 -12.45 15.86 6.76
CA GLU A 171 -11.35 15.89 5.80
C GLU A 171 -10.35 17.02 6.08
N ASP A 172 -10.78 18.06 6.81
CA ASP A 172 -9.96 19.24 7.14
C ASP A 172 -9.09 19.01 8.38
N ASP A 173 -9.46 18.06 9.27
CA ASP A 173 -8.62 17.62 10.39
C ASP A 173 -7.53 16.63 9.92
N HIS A 174 -6.52 17.18 9.25
CA HIS A 174 -5.39 16.43 8.74
C HIS A 174 -4.59 15.69 9.83
N ASP A 175 -4.57 16.20 11.07
CA ASP A 175 -3.82 15.57 12.15
C ASP A 175 -4.55 14.34 12.70
N ALA A 176 -5.88 14.43 12.86
CA ALA A 176 -6.71 13.27 13.17
C ALA A 176 -6.64 12.22 12.06
N TRP A 177 -6.72 12.63 10.79
CA TRP A 177 -6.60 11.73 9.64
C TRP A 177 -5.25 11.00 9.62
N ARG A 178 -4.13 11.74 9.76
CA ARG A 178 -2.79 11.13 9.86
C ARG A 178 -2.70 10.16 11.04
N GLY A 179 -3.17 10.55 12.22
CA GLY A 179 -3.16 9.71 13.41
C GLY A 179 -3.93 8.41 13.20
N GLN A 180 -5.11 8.50 12.61
CA GLN A 180 -5.97 7.35 12.31
C GLN A 180 -5.29 6.36 11.38
N TRP A 181 -4.85 6.81 10.20
CA TRP A 181 -4.28 5.93 9.18
C TRP A 181 -2.92 5.36 9.61
N ARG A 182 -2.07 6.15 10.28
CA ARG A 182 -0.81 5.64 10.86
C ARG A 182 -1.05 4.57 11.91
N GLY A 183 -2.15 4.70 12.66
CA GLY A 183 -2.59 3.71 13.64
C GLY A 183 -2.85 2.32 13.06
N ALA A 184 -3.08 2.20 11.75
CA ALA A 184 -3.19 0.91 11.07
C ALA A 184 -1.87 0.12 11.04
N PHE A 185 -0.73 0.75 11.27
CA PHE A 185 0.60 0.18 11.05
C PHE A 185 1.36 -0.04 12.37
N THR A 186 0.91 -1.01 13.15
CA THR A 186 1.51 -1.30 14.47
C THR A 186 2.77 -2.14 14.42
N THR A 187 2.96 -2.93 13.36
CA THR A 187 4.03 -3.93 13.26
C THR A 187 5.12 -3.51 12.26
N PRO A 188 6.40 -3.49 12.66
CA PRO A 188 7.53 -3.35 11.73
C PRO A 188 7.52 -4.47 10.69
N HIS A 189 7.85 -4.14 9.45
CA HIS A 189 8.01 -5.13 8.40
C HIS A 189 9.20 -6.03 8.73
N ARG A 190 8.92 -7.26 9.15
CA ARG A 190 9.94 -8.31 9.27
C ARG A 190 9.98 -9.02 7.93
N ALA A 191 11.09 -8.88 7.20
CA ALA A 191 11.35 -9.74 6.06
C ALA A 191 11.38 -11.18 6.60
N ILE A 192 10.36 -11.99 6.26
CA ILE A 192 10.44 -13.43 6.47
C ILE A 192 11.44 -13.91 5.42
N TYR A 193 12.72 -13.87 5.78
CA TYR A 193 13.70 -14.68 5.10
C TYR A 193 13.29 -16.12 5.35
N ASP A 194 12.92 -16.83 4.28
CA ASP A 194 12.82 -18.28 4.30
C ASP A 194 14.18 -18.79 4.81
N ASP A 195 14.21 -19.34 6.03
CA ASP A 195 15.41 -19.75 6.79
C ASP A 195 16.31 -20.75 6.03
N LYS A 196 15.92 -21.18 4.82
CA LYS A 196 16.71 -22.05 3.95
C LYS A 196 17.81 -21.37 3.16
N LYS A 197 17.93 -20.03 3.15
CA LYS A 197 19.00 -19.33 2.39
C LYS A 197 20.18 -18.78 3.20
N LEU A 198 20.17 -18.86 4.54
CA LEU A 198 21.34 -18.49 5.36
C LEU A 198 22.32 -19.65 5.61
N ALA A 199 21.99 -20.88 5.23
CA ALA A 199 22.88 -22.05 5.41
C ALA A 199 23.82 -22.34 4.22
N SER A 200 23.95 -21.43 3.24
CA SER A 200 24.84 -21.64 2.07
C SER A 200 25.75 -20.45 1.77
N ALA A 201 25.92 -19.54 2.73
CA ALA A 201 26.85 -18.42 2.63
C ALA A 201 27.76 -18.27 3.86
N MET A 202 27.99 -19.37 4.59
CA MET A 202 29.09 -19.52 5.55
C MET A 202 29.98 -20.69 5.13
#